data_AF-A0A3D8I8U3-F1
#
_entry.id   AF-A0A3D8I8U3-F1
#
_cell.length_a   1.000
_cell.length_b   1.000
_cell.length_c   1.000
_cell.angle_alpha   90.00
_cell.angle_beta   90.00
_cell.angle_gamma   90.00
#
_symmetry.space_group_name_H-M   'P 1'
#
loop_
_entity.id
_entity.type
_entity.pdbx_description
1 polymer ?
#
loop_
_entity_poly.entity_id
_entity_poly.type
_entity_poly.pdbx_seq_one_letter_code
_entity_poly.pdbx_strand_id
1 'polypeptide(L)'
;MLYFSPGHHKRAQVWQELGMPFWTLGDIMAMSIGEKIQRLSQTFGAFTTGALPSVIMLCALFVLLERVKAGMSKIGVALGIVLALAFVLLMKHSWRILPFDMILVYFAIIFGTLWGLFRFYRPSNPHLAYLFVKILLAFSLYSLLVAFTLQVGGLAARAKLCYALVLFLIVWWLYEEGLLMLGKNAKKLQIGILSLCVGWGIFVLAACIDARIKWEKMLESIALQKAQGKQEIIVDIKTFKSLYRGYGDWTNPGANPNEWPNTSYAHYFGVEKFIAK
;
A
#
# COMPACT_ATOMS: atom_id res chain seq x y z
N MET A 1 -22.47 8.70 -7.16
CA MET A 1 -22.86 8.16 -8.47
C MET A 1 -21.76 8.46 -9.48
N LEU A 2 -20.93 7.48 -9.83
CA LEU A 2 -19.77 7.63 -10.74
C LEU A 2 -19.99 6.95 -12.11
N TYR A 3 -21.21 6.46 -12.40
CA TYR A 3 -21.55 5.69 -13.60
C TYR A 3 -21.83 6.53 -14.85
N PHE A 4 -21.95 7.86 -14.75
CA PHE A 4 -22.42 8.69 -15.88
C PHE A 4 -21.31 9.33 -16.71
N SER A 5 -20.05 9.07 -16.37
CA SER A 5 -18.92 9.56 -17.15
C SER A 5 -18.65 8.60 -18.32
N PRO A 6 -18.71 9.06 -19.58
CA PRO A 6 -18.45 8.21 -20.76
C PRO A 6 -17.11 7.47 -20.68
N GLY A 7 -16.10 8.11 -20.08
CA GLY A 7 -14.78 7.52 -19.88
C GLY A 7 -14.73 6.39 -18.85
N HIS A 8 -15.59 6.39 -17.84
CA HIS A 8 -15.69 5.29 -16.86
C HIS A 8 -16.43 4.09 -17.46
N HIS A 9 -17.47 4.35 -18.26
CA HIS A 9 -18.21 3.30 -18.95
C HIS A 9 -17.33 2.54 -19.93
N LYS A 10 -16.53 3.26 -20.74
CA LYS A 10 -15.61 2.65 -21.69
C LYS A 10 -14.49 1.85 -21.01
N ARG A 11 -14.01 2.29 -19.84
CA ARG A 11 -13.05 1.52 -19.03
C ARG A 11 -13.65 0.26 -18.45
N ALA A 12 -14.90 0.30 -17.99
CA ALA A 12 -15.61 -0.87 -17.50
C ALA A 12 -15.78 -1.94 -18.60
N GLN A 13 -16.15 -1.52 -19.81
CA GLN A 13 -16.24 -2.41 -20.99
C GLN A 13 -14.89 -3.06 -21.29
N VAL A 14 -13.82 -2.26 -21.38
CA VAL A 14 -12.46 -2.79 -21.63
C VAL A 14 -12.03 -3.77 -20.53
N TRP A 15 -12.39 -3.53 -19.27
CA TRP A 15 -12.08 -4.47 -18.18
C TRP A 15 -12.81 -5.80 -18.34
N GLN A 16 -14.08 -5.77 -18.74
CA GLN A 16 -14.85 -6.97 -19.04
C GLN A 16 -14.29 -7.73 -20.25
N GLU A 17 -13.90 -7.02 -21.31
CA GLU A 17 -13.26 -7.59 -22.51
C GLU A 17 -11.91 -8.27 -22.18
N LEU A 18 -11.12 -7.68 -21.28
CA LEU A 18 -9.84 -8.23 -20.81
C LEU A 18 -9.99 -9.35 -19.77
N GLY A 19 -11.22 -9.78 -19.45
CA GLY A 19 -11.49 -10.79 -18.42
C GLY A 19 -11.10 -10.35 -17.02
N MET A 20 -10.94 -9.05 -16.78
CA MET A 20 -10.58 -8.51 -15.47
C MET A 20 -11.79 -8.37 -14.55
N PRO A 21 -11.62 -8.60 -13.24
CA PRO A 21 -12.72 -8.55 -12.28
C PRO A 21 -13.30 -7.14 -12.11
N PHE A 22 -14.55 -6.96 -12.56
CA PHE A 22 -15.35 -5.74 -12.43
C PHE A 22 -16.78 -6.10 -11.99
N TRP A 23 -17.30 -5.39 -11.00
CA TRP A 23 -18.66 -5.57 -10.49
C TRP A 23 -19.45 -4.27 -10.58
N THR A 24 -20.67 -4.35 -11.11
CA THR A 24 -21.62 -3.25 -11.08
C THR A 24 -22.26 -3.11 -9.69
N LEU A 25 -22.90 -1.97 -9.40
CA LEU A 25 -23.70 -1.84 -8.18
C LEU A 25 -24.84 -2.85 -8.12
N GLY A 26 -25.43 -3.20 -9.28
CA GLY A 26 -26.45 -4.24 -9.35
C GLY A 26 -25.90 -5.59 -8.88
N ASP A 27 -24.71 -5.96 -9.37
CA ASP A 27 -24.04 -7.20 -8.97
C ASP A 27 -23.74 -7.22 -7.47
N ILE A 28 -23.21 -6.12 -6.94
CA ILE A 28 -22.90 -5.98 -5.50
C ILE A 28 -24.18 -6.06 -4.66
N MET A 29 -25.28 -5.49 -5.12
CA MET A 29 -26.55 -5.53 -4.39
C MET A 29 -27.19 -6.92 -4.41
N ALA A 30 -27.06 -7.64 -5.53
CA ALA A 30 -27.57 -9.00 -5.72
C ALA A 30 -26.78 -10.07 -4.93
N MET A 31 -25.54 -9.78 -4.52
CA MET A 31 -24.75 -10.68 -3.66
C MET A 31 -25.46 -11.00 -2.34
N SER A 32 -25.30 -12.23 -1.89
CA SER A 32 -25.66 -12.65 -0.53
C SER A 32 -24.85 -11.88 0.52
N ILE A 33 -25.32 -11.89 1.77
CA ILE A 33 -24.62 -11.22 2.89
C ILE A 33 -23.19 -11.77 3.05
N GLY A 34 -23.01 -13.09 2.92
CA GLY A 34 -21.69 -13.73 3.00
C GLY A 34 -20.74 -13.23 1.90
N GLU A 35 -21.20 -13.17 0.65
CA GLU A 35 -20.41 -12.67 -0.47
C GLU A 35 -20.07 -11.18 -0.31
N LYS A 36 -20.98 -10.37 0.23
CA LYS A 36 -20.73 -8.96 0.55
C LYS A 36 -19.61 -8.81 1.60
N ILE A 37 -19.63 -9.63 2.65
CA ILE A 37 -18.59 -9.62 3.70
C ILE A 37 -17.25 -10.08 3.11
N GLN A 38 -17.25 -11.16 2.32
CA GLN A 38 -16.05 -11.65 1.65
C GLN A 38 -15.47 -10.60 0.70
N ARG A 39 -16.32 -9.90 -0.05
CA ARG A 39 -15.89 -8.83 -0.96
C ARG A 39 -15.31 -7.64 -0.21
N LEU A 40 -15.93 -7.22 0.89
CA LEU A 40 -15.38 -6.21 1.78
C LEU A 40 -14.00 -6.64 2.29
N SER A 41 -13.88 -7.87 2.75
CA SER A 41 -12.61 -8.40 3.24
C SER A 41 -11.52 -8.40 2.17
N GLN A 42 -11.82 -8.83 0.94
CA GLN A 42 -10.86 -8.79 -0.17
C GLN A 42 -10.44 -7.36 -0.52
N THR A 43 -11.41 -6.44 -0.55
CA THR A 43 -11.16 -5.03 -0.94
C THR A 43 -10.27 -4.32 0.09
N PHE A 44 -10.50 -4.58 1.37
CA PHE A 44 -9.77 -3.97 2.48
C PHE A 44 -8.66 -4.87 3.05
N GLY A 45 -8.42 -6.07 2.52
CA GLY A 45 -7.46 -7.02 3.08
C GLY A 45 -6.03 -6.46 3.10
N ALA A 46 -5.61 -5.83 2.01
CA ALA A 46 -4.31 -5.14 1.95
C ALA A 46 -4.21 -3.96 2.95
N PHE A 47 -5.36 -3.37 3.31
CA PHE A 47 -5.45 -2.28 4.28
C PHE A 47 -5.35 -2.80 5.72
N THR A 48 -6.06 -3.87 6.06
CA THR A 48 -6.06 -4.49 7.40
C THR A 48 -4.71 -5.14 7.74
N THR A 49 -3.97 -5.65 6.75
CA THR A 49 -2.67 -6.28 6.98
C THR A 49 -1.47 -5.30 6.91
N GLY A 50 -1.67 -4.08 6.42
CA GLY A 50 -0.58 -3.14 6.10
C GLY A 50 -0.66 -1.80 6.82
N ALA A 51 -1.53 -0.91 6.34
CA ALA A 51 -1.63 0.46 6.87
C ALA A 51 -2.16 0.48 8.31
N LEU A 52 -3.10 -0.41 8.61
CA LEU A 52 -3.85 -0.43 9.85
C LEU A 52 -2.98 -0.78 11.09
N PRO A 53 -2.15 -1.83 11.09
CA PRO A 53 -1.22 -2.11 12.19
C PRO A 53 -0.20 -0.99 12.38
N SER A 54 0.21 -0.34 11.29
CA SER A 54 1.19 0.75 11.32
C SER A 54 0.64 1.97 12.09
N VAL A 55 -0.63 2.34 11.84
CA VAL A 55 -1.28 3.47 12.55
C VAL A 55 -1.44 3.16 14.04
N ILE A 56 -1.88 1.95 14.40
CA ILE A 56 -2.07 1.54 15.80
C ILE A 56 -0.72 1.51 16.54
N MET A 57 0.31 0.95 15.91
CA MET A 57 1.66 0.90 16.48
C MET A 57 2.20 2.32 16.75
N LEU A 58 2.03 3.24 15.80
CA LEU A 58 2.44 4.63 15.99
C LEU A 58 1.69 5.27 17.16
N CYS A 59 0.36 5.10 17.24
CA CYS A 59 -0.42 5.61 18.37
C CYS A 59 0.05 5.01 19.72
N ALA A 60 0.34 3.71 19.76
CA ALA A 60 0.86 3.04 20.95
C ALA A 60 2.24 3.59 21.36
N LEU A 61 3.13 3.87 20.40
CA LEU A 61 4.42 4.50 20.67
C LEU A 61 4.26 5.89 21.30
N PHE A 62 3.31 6.71 20.83
CA PHE A 62 3.02 8.01 21.43
C PHE A 62 2.54 7.90 22.87
N VAL A 63 1.61 6.96 23.13
CA VAL A 63 1.14 6.68 24.49
C VAL A 63 2.31 6.25 25.39
N LEU A 64 3.19 5.38 24.90
CA LEU A 64 4.36 4.93 25.65
C LEU A 64 5.34 6.07 25.91
N LEU A 65 5.60 6.95 24.94
CA LEU A 65 6.47 8.12 25.10
C LEU A 65 5.94 9.10 26.17
N GLU A 66 4.64 9.37 26.16
CA GLU A 66 3.96 10.17 27.20
C GLU A 66 4.12 9.52 28.58
N ARG A 67 3.92 8.19 28.67
CA ARG A 67 4.05 7.46 29.94
C ARG A 67 5.49 7.39 30.45
N VAL A 68 6.48 7.28 29.57
CA VAL A 68 7.91 7.39 29.93
C VAL A 68 8.19 8.74 30.58
N LYS A 69 7.69 9.83 29.99
CA LYS A 69 7.82 11.19 30.58
C LYS A 69 7.14 11.30 31.93
N ALA A 70 6.01 10.62 32.11
CA ALA A 70 5.29 10.54 33.38
C ALA A 70 5.97 9.61 34.42
N GLY A 71 7.17 9.09 34.14
CA GLY A 71 7.96 8.30 35.09
C GLY A 71 7.71 6.78 35.05
N MET A 72 7.11 6.26 33.98
CA MET A 72 6.90 4.81 33.82
C MET A 72 8.22 4.03 33.87
N SER A 73 8.21 2.88 34.55
CA SER A 73 9.38 2.01 34.67
C SER A 73 9.84 1.47 33.32
N LYS A 74 11.16 1.26 33.16
CA LYS A 74 11.76 0.71 31.93
C LYS A 74 11.15 -0.65 31.53
N ILE A 75 10.74 -1.46 32.52
CA ILE A 75 10.06 -2.75 32.32
C ILE A 75 8.66 -2.54 31.74
N GLY A 76 7.89 -1.57 32.25
CA GLY A 76 6.57 -1.26 31.72
C GLY A 76 6.62 -0.76 30.26
N VAL A 77 7.65 0.01 29.91
CA VAL A 77 7.90 0.47 28.55
C VAL A 77 8.23 -0.70 27.62
N ALA A 78 9.15 -1.57 28.04
CA ALA A 78 9.52 -2.75 27.26
C ALA A 78 8.31 -3.68 27.04
N LEU A 79 7.50 -3.90 28.08
CA LEU A 79 6.30 -4.72 28.00
C LEU A 79 5.25 -4.09 27.06
N GLY A 80 5.09 -2.77 27.10
CA GLY A 80 4.22 -2.04 26.17
C GLY A 80 4.66 -2.13 24.72
N ILE A 81 5.98 -2.05 24.45
CA ILE A 81 6.53 -2.25 23.10
C ILE A 81 6.28 -3.69 22.65
N VAL A 82 6.54 -4.68 23.50
CA VAL A 82 6.31 -6.10 23.19
C VAL A 82 4.84 -6.36 22.89
N LEU A 83 3.91 -5.80 23.66
CA LEU A 83 2.47 -5.92 23.40
C LEU A 83 2.05 -5.26 22.08
N ALA A 84 2.56 -4.06 21.78
CA ALA A 84 2.30 -3.40 20.50
C ALA A 84 2.83 -4.22 19.32
N LEU A 85 4.04 -4.79 19.46
CA LEU A 85 4.65 -5.63 18.43
C LEU A 85 3.90 -6.95 18.25
N ALA A 86 3.51 -7.59 19.35
CA ALA A 86 2.71 -8.82 19.35
C ALA A 86 1.35 -8.58 18.68
N PHE A 87 0.70 -7.44 18.96
CA PHE A 87 -0.53 -7.03 18.29
C PHE A 87 -0.32 -6.86 16.78
N VAL A 88 0.74 -6.16 16.35
CA VAL A 88 1.07 -6.00 14.92
C VAL A 88 1.31 -7.36 14.24
N LEU A 89 2.06 -8.25 14.89
CA LEU A 89 2.34 -9.59 14.37
C LEU A 89 1.07 -10.44 14.28
N LEU A 90 0.22 -10.38 15.31
CA LEU A 90 -1.09 -11.03 15.32
C LEU A 90 -1.96 -10.51 14.18
N MET A 91 -2.03 -9.19 13.99
CA MET A 91 -2.76 -8.58 12.87
C MET A 91 -2.20 -9.00 11.50
N LYS A 92 -0.88 -9.04 11.34
CA LYS A 92 -0.23 -9.43 10.08
C LYS A 92 -0.41 -10.91 9.74
N HIS A 93 -0.51 -11.78 10.75
CA HIS A 93 -0.69 -13.22 10.56
C HIS A 93 -2.12 -13.70 10.80
N SER A 94 -3.02 -12.80 11.22
CA SER A 94 -4.43 -13.09 11.52
C SER A 94 -5.16 -13.72 10.33
N TRP A 95 -4.79 -13.38 9.10
CA TRP A 95 -5.38 -13.95 7.88
C TRP A 95 -5.19 -15.47 7.74
N ARG A 96 -4.24 -16.07 8.47
CA ARG A 96 -4.01 -17.52 8.52
C ARG A 96 -4.78 -18.23 9.64
N ILE A 97 -5.19 -17.48 10.67
CA ILE A 97 -5.71 -18.02 11.94
C ILE A 97 -7.21 -17.73 12.09
N LEU A 98 -7.66 -16.58 11.60
CA LEU A 98 -9.04 -16.14 11.64
C LEU A 98 -9.56 -16.05 10.21
N PRO A 99 -10.74 -16.63 9.91
CA PRO A 99 -11.35 -16.49 8.61
C PRO A 99 -11.54 -15.00 8.30
N PHE A 100 -11.48 -14.66 7.01
CA PHE A 100 -11.40 -13.33 6.42
C PHE A 100 -12.51 -12.33 6.87
N ASP A 101 -13.42 -12.66 7.78
CA ASP A 101 -14.67 -11.93 8.02
C ASP A 101 -14.60 -10.90 9.17
N MET A 102 -13.44 -10.73 9.80
CA MET A 102 -13.29 -9.85 10.99
C MET A 102 -12.98 -8.38 10.68
N ILE A 103 -13.23 -7.93 9.45
CA ILE A 103 -12.94 -6.55 9.05
C ILE A 103 -13.65 -5.52 9.94
N LEU A 104 -14.92 -5.78 10.27
CA LEU A 104 -15.71 -4.92 11.14
C LEU A 104 -15.12 -4.85 12.55
N VAL A 105 -14.54 -5.94 13.04
CA VAL A 105 -13.85 -5.99 14.34
C VAL A 105 -12.60 -5.11 14.30
N TYR A 106 -11.82 -5.14 13.21
CA TYR A 106 -10.66 -4.25 13.07
C TYR A 106 -11.05 -2.77 13.04
N PHE A 107 -12.13 -2.43 12.33
CA PHE A 107 -12.69 -1.10 12.37
C PHE A 107 -13.12 -0.71 13.79
N ALA A 108 -13.86 -1.58 14.49
CA ALA A 108 -14.32 -1.32 15.85
C ALA A 108 -13.15 -1.12 16.82
N ILE A 109 -12.09 -1.92 16.73
CA ILE A 109 -10.88 -1.78 17.57
C ILE A 109 -10.23 -0.41 17.36
N ILE A 110 -10.09 0.06 16.12
CA ILE A 110 -9.45 1.35 15.84
C ILE A 110 -10.30 2.52 16.27
N PHE A 111 -11.57 2.51 15.87
CA PHE A 111 -12.51 3.54 16.26
C PHE A 111 -12.58 3.63 17.79
N GLY A 112 -12.73 2.49 18.46
CA GLY A 112 -12.72 2.39 19.93
C GLY A 112 -11.42 2.87 20.56
N THR A 113 -10.26 2.46 20.02
CA THR A 113 -8.94 2.86 20.54
C THR A 113 -8.69 4.34 20.37
N LEU A 114 -8.86 4.90 19.17
CA LEU A 114 -8.64 6.32 18.90
C LEU A 114 -9.63 7.20 19.67
N TRP A 115 -10.89 6.78 19.76
CA TRP A 115 -11.90 7.48 20.55
C TRP A 115 -11.60 7.43 22.06
N GLY A 116 -11.20 6.27 22.56
CA GLY A 116 -10.77 6.08 23.95
C GLY A 116 -9.56 6.94 24.29
N LEU A 117 -8.55 6.96 23.41
CA LEU A 117 -7.36 7.82 23.56
C LEU A 117 -7.72 9.30 23.53
N PHE A 118 -8.58 9.74 22.61
CA PHE A 118 -9.12 11.10 22.63
C PHE A 118 -9.74 11.43 23.99
N ARG A 119 -10.59 10.55 24.52
CA ARG A 119 -11.31 10.84 25.77
C ARG A 119 -10.41 10.83 26.99
N PHE A 120 -9.40 9.97 27.00
CA PHE A 120 -8.38 9.87 28.05
C PHE A 120 -7.47 11.10 28.08
N TYR A 121 -7.00 11.57 26.91
CA TYR A 121 -6.05 12.69 26.81
C TYR A 121 -6.70 14.07 26.78
N ARG A 122 -8.01 14.17 26.47
CA ARG A 122 -8.73 15.45 26.43
C ARG A 122 -8.52 16.36 27.66
N PRO A 123 -8.56 15.87 28.92
CA PRO A 123 -8.36 16.74 30.08
C PRO A 123 -6.89 17.09 30.36
N SER A 124 -5.94 16.21 30.03
CA SER A 124 -4.52 16.38 30.39
C SER A 124 -3.71 17.03 29.28
N ASN A 125 -3.95 16.65 28.03
CA ASN A 125 -3.22 17.12 26.86
C ASN A 125 -4.20 17.27 25.67
N PRO A 126 -4.91 18.41 25.57
CA PRO A 126 -5.92 18.61 24.54
C PRO A 126 -5.32 18.56 23.13
N HIS A 127 -4.06 18.99 22.95
CA HIS A 127 -3.38 18.95 21.66
C HIS A 127 -3.24 17.51 21.14
N LEU A 128 -2.75 16.61 21.99
CA LEU A 128 -2.64 15.18 21.68
C LEU A 128 -4.01 14.52 21.49
N ALA A 129 -5.02 14.94 22.25
CA ALA A 129 -6.39 14.46 22.07
C ALA A 129 -6.92 14.80 20.67
N TYR A 130 -6.74 16.05 20.21
CA TYR A 130 -7.15 16.47 18.87
C TYR A 130 -6.36 15.77 17.76
N LEU A 131 -5.11 15.38 18.00
CA LEU A 131 -4.36 14.54 17.05
C LEU A 131 -5.07 13.20 16.79
N PHE A 132 -5.55 12.52 17.83
CA PHE A 132 -6.28 11.25 17.65
C PHE A 132 -7.58 11.44 16.84
N VAL A 133 -8.27 12.57 17.00
CA VAL A 133 -9.43 12.92 16.17
C VAL A 133 -9.03 13.15 14.72
N LYS A 134 -7.94 13.91 14.45
CA LYS A 134 -7.41 14.09 13.09
C LYS A 134 -7.08 12.76 12.43
N ILE A 135 -6.40 11.86 13.16
CA ILE A 135 -6.06 10.52 12.69
C ILE A 135 -7.33 9.70 12.40
N LEU A 136 -8.34 9.77 13.27
CA LEU A 136 -9.62 9.08 13.07
C LEU A 136 -10.35 9.57 11.81
N LEU A 137 -10.36 10.88 11.57
CA LEU A 137 -10.96 11.47 10.37
C LEU A 137 -10.20 11.07 9.10
N ALA A 138 -8.86 11.14 9.12
CA ALA A 138 -8.04 10.70 7.99
C ALA A 138 -8.19 9.19 7.72
N PHE A 139 -8.27 8.37 8.77
CA PHE A 139 -8.54 6.94 8.66
C PHE A 139 -9.92 6.67 8.04
N SER A 140 -10.94 7.44 8.43
CA SER A 140 -12.29 7.36 7.86
C SER A 140 -12.28 7.74 6.38
N LEU A 141 -11.59 8.82 6.02
CA LEU A 141 -11.42 9.25 4.63
C LEU A 141 -10.68 8.18 3.80
N TYR A 142 -9.60 7.62 4.33
CA TYR A 142 -8.87 6.53 3.67
C TYR A 142 -9.82 5.35 3.40
N SER A 143 -10.61 4.97 4.41
CA SER A 143 -11.54 3.84 4.32
C SER A 143 -12.64 4.07 3.28
N LEU A 144 -13.14 5.31 3.18
CA LEU A 144 -14.08 5.72 2.15
C LEU A 144 -13.46 5.66 0.75
N LEU A 145 -12.21 6.09 0.59
CA LEU A 145 -11.49 5.97 -0.67
C LEU A 145 -11.26 4.49 -1.06
N VAL A 146 -11.03 3.60 -0.09
CA VAL A 146 -10.92 2.15 -0.35
C VAL A 146 -12.28 1.58 -0.72
N ALA A 147 -13.36 2.01 -0.07
CA ALA A 147 -14.72 1.59 -0.41
C ALA A 147 -15.10 1.93 -1.87
N PHE A 148 -14.57 3.01 -2.45
CA PHE A 148 -14.77 3.29 -3.88
C PHE A 148 -14.14 2.25 -4.81
N THR A 149 -13.21 1.42 -4.32
CA THR A 149 -12.63 0.32 -5.10
C THR A 149 -13.39 -0.98 -4.97
N LEU A 150 -14.49 -1.02 -4.23
CA LEU A 150 -15.28 -2.24 -4.05
C LEU A 150 -15.79 -2.82 -5.38
N GLN A 151 -15.92 -2.00 -6.42
CA GLN A 151 -16.33 -2.38 -7.77
C GLN A 151 -15.20 -2.96 -8.63
N VAL A 152 -13.94 -2.69 -8.27
CA VAL A 152 -12.76 -3.09 -9.06
C VAL A 152 -11.95 -4.09 -8.25
N GLY A 153 -11.52 -5.19 -8.86
CA GLY A 153 -10.78 -6.27 -8.16
C GLY A 153 -9.41 -5.90 -7.59
N GLY A 154 -9.06 -4.62 -7.60
CA GLY A 154 -7.80 -4.08 -7.10
C GLY A 154 -7.39 -2.85 -7.92
N LEU A 155 -6.77 -1.88 -7.26
CA LEU A 155 -6.08 -0.78 -7.95
C LEU A 155 -4.60 -1.12 -8.12
N ALA A 156 -4.06 -0.81 -9.30
CA ALA A 156 -2.61 -0.79 -9.52
C ALA A 156 -1.94 0.21 -8.57
N ALA A 157 -0.70 -0.04 -8.15
CA ALA A 157 0.02 0.79 -7.17
C ALA A 157 0.06 2.28 -7.55
N ARG A 158 0.25 2.59 -8.84
CA ARG A 158 0.23 3.97 -9.37
C ARG A 158 -1.09 4.73 -9.21
N ALA A 159 -2.22 4.02 -9.14
CA ALA A 159 -3.53 4.63 -8.97
C ALA A 159 -3.87 4.87 -7.47
N LYS A 160 -2.95 4.54 -6.57
CA LYS A 160 -3.11 4.67 -5.10
C LYS A 160 -2.61 6.00 -4.56
N LEU A 161 -2.40 7.02 -5.40
CA LEU A 161 -1.89 8.32 -4.96
C LEU A 161 -2.73 8.93 -3.85
N CYS A 162 -4.07 8.90 -3.97
CA CYS A 162 -4.96 9.42 -2.94
C CYS A 162 -4.77 8.70 -1.59
N TYR A 163 -4.54 7.39 -1.59
CA TYR A 163 -4.22 6.63 -0.37
C TYR A 163 -2.88 7.05 0.22
N ALA A 164 -1.86 7.20 -0.63
CA ALA A 164 -0.53 7.61 -0.21
C ALA A 164 -0.56 9.02 0.41
N LEU A 165 -1.34 9.94 -0.15
CA LEU A 165 -1.50 11.30 0.39
C LEU A 165 -2.18 11.30 1.76
N VAL A 166 -3.24 10.52 1.95
CA VAL A 166 -3.90 10.42 3.26
C VAL A 166 -2.98 9.79 4.30
N LEU A 167 -2.24 8.73 3.94
CA LEU A 167 -1.26 8.12 4.84
C LEU A 167 -0.12 9.09 5.16
N PHE A 168 0.35 9.86 4.18
CA PHE A 168 1.34 10.91 4.37
C PHE A 168 0.87 11.97 5.36
N LEU A 169 -0.38 12.43 5.29
CA LEU A 169 -0.95 13.37 6.26
C LEU A 169 -0.94 12.80 7.69
N ILE A 170 -1.32 11.54 7.86
CA ILE A 170 -1.28 10.86 9.15
C ILE A 170 0.16 10.83 9.70
N VAL A 171 1.11 10.41 8.87
CA VAL A 171 2.55 10.37 9.24
C VAL A 171 3.07 11.77 9.54
N TRP A 172 2.67 12.79 8.78
CA TRP A 172 3.08 14.17 8.97
C TRP A 172 2.60 14.72 10.32
N TRP A 173 1.31 14.58 10.64
CA TRP A 173 0.78 15.06 11.94
C TRP A 173 1.41 14.31 13.12
N LEU A 174 1.62 13.01 12.97
CA LEU A 174 2.35 12.22 13.98
C LEU A 174 3.79 12.71 14.12
N TYR A 175 4.47 12.97 13.02
CA TYR A 175 5.84 13.47 13.03
C TYR A 175 5.94 14.83 13.72
N GLU A 176 5.05 15.78 13.40
CA GLU A 176 4.97 17.08 14.05
C GLU A 176 4.81 16.96 15.57
N GLU A 177 3.87 16.13 16.03
CA GLU A 177 3.67 15.86 17.46
C GLU A 177 4.88 15.19 18.10
N GLY A 178 5.51 14.25 17.39
CA GLY A 178 6.71 13.54 17.83
C GLY A 178 7.87 14.48 18.09
N LEU A 179 8.07 15.47 17.21
CA LEU A 179 9.09 16.50 17.39
C LEU A 179 8.82 17.37 18.61
N LEU A 180 7.58 17.82 18.81
CA LEU A 180 7.17 18.58 19.98
C LEU A 180 7.43 17.80 21.27
N MET A 181 7.10 16.50 21.28
CA MET A 181 7.34 15.65 22.43
C MET A 181 8.83 15.38 22.69
N LEU A 182 9.66 15.23 21.66
CA LEU A 182 11.09 14.93 21.82
C LEU A 182 11.93 16.15 22.25
N GLY A 183 11.43 17.37 22.01
CA GLY A 183 12.11 18.61 22.40
C GLY A 183 13.56 18.65 21.91
N LYS A 184 14.52 18.69 22.83
CA LYS A 184 15.97 18.75 22.50
C LYS A 184 16.48 17.54 21.69
N ASN A 185 15.83 16.38 21.81
CA ASN A 185 16.21 15.17 21.07
C ASN A 185 15.64 15.14 19.63
N ALA A 186 14.74 16.06 19.29
CA ALA A 186 14.11 16.12 17.97
C ALA A 186 15.15 16.24 16.85
N LYS A 187 16.20 17.03 17.03
CA LYS A 187 17.27 17.22 16.04
C LYS A 187 17.96 15.91 15.65
N LYS A 188 18.17 14.99 16.61
CA LYS A 188 18.79 13.68 16.33
C LYS A 188 17.88 12.81 15.48
N LEU A 189 16.58 12.79 15.80
CA LEU A 189 15.58 12.06 15.02
C LEU A 189 15.48 12.61 13.60
N GLN A 190 15.45 13.94 13.45
CA GLN A 190 15.41 14.61 12.14
C GLN A 190 16.60 14.24 11.26
N ILE A 191 17.82 14.26 11.82
CA ILE A 191 19.03 13.83 11.12
C ILE A 191 18.91 12.37 10.71
N GLY A 192 18.46 11.49 11.62
CA GLY A 192 18.27 10.07 11.33
C GLY A 192 17.28 9.83 10.18
N ILE A 193 16.12 10.49 10.20
CA ILE A 193 15.12 10.41 9.12
C ILE A 193 15.70 10.92 7.81
N LEU A 194 16.39 12.07 7.82
CA LEU A 194 16.99 12.64 6.62
C LEU A 194 18.05 11.69 6.02
N SER A 195 18.92 11.13 6.86
CA SER A 195 19.92 10.14 6.43
C SER A 195 19.28 8.89 5.83
N LEU A 196 18.20 8.39 6.42
CA LEU A 196 17.43 7.26 5.87
C LEU A 196 16.80 7.61 4.53
N CYS A 197 16.20 8.79 4.39
CA CYS A 197 15.61 9.27 3.15
C CYS A 197 16.66 9.41 2.04
N VAL A 198 17.84 9.97 2.35
CA VAL A 198 18.95 10.09 1.39
C VAL A 198 19.47 8.71 1.01
N GLY A 199 19.71 7.83 1.98
CA GLY A 199 20.16 6.46 1.71
C GLY A 199 19.17 5.68 0.84
N TRP A 200 17.88 5.79 1.14
CA TRP A 200 16.83 5.19 0.31
C TRP A 200 16.76 5.81 -1.09
N GLY A 201 16.90 7.13 -1.21
CA GLY A 201 16.95 7.83 -2.49
C GLY A 201 18.12 7.37 -3.37
N ILE A 202 19.31 7.19 -2.78
CA ILE A 202 20.48 6.65 -3.48
C ILE A 202 20.22 5.21 -3.94
N PHE A 203 19.63 4.38 -3.09
CA PHE A 203 19.26 3.01 -3.45
C PHE A 203 18.28 2.97 -4.63
N VAL A 204 17.22 3.78 -4.59
CA VAL A 204 16.25 3.87 -5.68
C VAL A 204 16.91 4.39 -6.96
N LEU A 205 17.75 5.42 -6.87
CA LEU A 205 18.48 5.97 -8.01
C LEU A 205 19.38 4.91 -8.66
N ALA A 206 20.13 4.14 -7.86
CA ALA A 206 20.96 3.05 -8.36
C ALA A 206 20.13 1.99 -9.08
N ALA A 207 18.95 1.63 -8.54
CA ALA A 207 18.03 0.71 -9.20
C ALA A 207 17.45 1.27 -10.50
N CYS A 208 17.17 2.58 -10.58
CA CYS A 208 16.73 3.24 -11.80
C CYS A 208 17.80 3.19 -12.90
N ILE A 209 19.06 3.45 -12.54
CA ILE A 209 20.19 3.41 -13.48
C ILE A 209 20.40 1.98 -14.00
N ASP A 210 20.42 0.99 -13.10
CA ASP A 210 20.55 -0.42 -13.48
C ASP A 210 19.43 -0.87 -14.43
N ALA A 211 18.17 -0.52 -14.12
CA ALA A 211 17.02 -0.82 -14.97
C ALA A 211 17.14 -0.15 -16.35
N ARG A 212 17.63 1.10 -16.41
CA ARG A 212 17.84 1.82 -17.67
C ARG A 212 18.89 1.13 -18.54
N ILE A 213 20.03 0.75 -17.97
CA ILE A 213 21.10 0.06 -18.69
C ILE A 213 20.61 -1.29 -19.24
N LYS A 214 19.88 -2.07 -18.42
CA LYS A 214 19.28 -3.34 -18.85
C LYS A 214 18.30 -3.14 -20.00
N TRP A 215 17.45 -2.11 -19.90
CA TRP A 215 16.48 -1.78 -20.93
C TRP A 215 17.15 -1.39 -22.25
N GLU A 216 18.20 -0.56 -22.22
CA GLU A 216 18.94 -0.17 -23.42
C GLU A 216 19.61 -1.38 -24.10
N LYS A 217 20.25 -2.27 -23.32
CA LYS A 217 20.81 -3.53 -23.86
C LYS A 217 19.75 -4.44 -24.49
N MET A 218 18.56 -4.50 -23.91
CA MET A 218 17.44 -5.23 -24.50
C MET A 218 17.03 -4.61 -25.84
N LEU A 219 16.92 -3.28 -25.93
CA LEU A 219 16.57 -2.60 -27.19
C LEU A 219 17.59 -2.87 -28.29
N GLU A 220 18.89 -2.86 -27.96
CA GLU A 220 19.97 -3.22 -28.90
C GLU A 220 19.84 -4.67 -29.39
N SER A 221 19.58 -5.62 -28.47
CA SER A 221 19.36 -7.03 -28.82
C SER A 221 18.14 -7.23 -29.72
N ILE A 222 17.04 -6.53 -29.44
CA ILE A 222 15.82 -6.53 -30.25
C ILE A 222 16.10 -6.01 -31.66
N ALA A 223 16.81 -4.88 -31.77
CA ALA A 223 17.16 -4.29 -33.05
C ALA A 223 18.03 -5.24 -33.89
N LEU A 224 19.02 -5.91 -33.28
CA LEU A 224 19.85 -6.92 -33.94
C LEU A 224 19.04 -8.13 -34.42
N GLN A 225 18.13 -8.65 -33.58
CA GLN A 225 17.26 -9.78 -33.96
C GLN A 225 16.33 -9.41 -35.12
N LYS A 226 15.78 -8.19 -35.11
CA LYS A 226 14.97 -7.66 -36.22
C LYS A 226 15.77 -7.47 -37.50
N ALA A 227 17.00 -6.98 -37.41
CA ALA A 227 17.88 -6.85 -38.57
C ALA A 227 18.23 -8.22 -39.20
N GLN A 228 18.21 -9.28 -38.40
CA GLN A 228 18.35 -10.68 -38.86
C GLN A 228 17.04 -11.25 -39.43
N GLY A 229 15.96 -10.47 -39.53
CA GLY A 229 14.66 -10.91 -40.05
C GLY A 229 13.84 -11.77 -39.07
N LYS A 230 14.21 -11.83 -37.79
CA LYS A 230 13.45 -12.62 -36.80
C LYS A 230 12.16 -11.92 -36.41
N GLN A 231 11.05 -12.63 -36.51
CA GLN A 231 9.73 -12.17 -36.07
C GLN A 231 9.35 -12.63 -34.65
N GLU A 232 10.09 -13.62 -34.13
CA GLU A 232 10.04 -14.02 -32.73
C GLU A 232 11.26 -13.47 -32.00
N ILE A 233 11.04 -12.62 -31.01
CA ILE A 233 12.11 -11.99 -30.23
C ILE A 233 12.29 -12.73 -28.92
N ILE A 234 13.54 -13.08 -28.61
CA ILE A 234 13.94 -13.66 -27.33
C ILE A 234 14.76 -12.63 -26.55
N VAL A 235 14.34 -12.34 -25.33
CA VAL A 235 15.00 -11.39 -24.41
C VAL A 235 15.41 -12.11 -23.13
N ASP A 236 16.56 -11.71 -22.56
CA ASP A 236 17.00 -12.20 -21.25
C ASP A 236 16.02 -11.79 -20.15
N ILE A 237 15.46 -12.77 -19.44
CA ILE A 237 14.54 -12.55 -18.31
C ILE A 237 15.14 -11.69 -17.19
N LYS A 238 16.47 -11.62 -17.05
CA LYS A 238 17.16 -10.76 -16.08
C LYS A 238 16.91 -9.28 -16.32
N THR A 239 16.53 -8.89 -17.54
CA THR A 239 16.14 -7.51 -17.89
C THR A 239 14.98 -7.03 -17.02
N PHE A 240 14.08 -7.94 -16.67
CA PHE A 240 12.87 -7.66 -15.90
C PHE A 240 13.05 -7.88 -14.40
N LYS A 241 14.24 -8.29 -13.95
CA LYS A 241 14.57 -8.46 -12.53
C LYS A 241 15.21 -7.19 -11.99
N SER A 242 14.55 -6.57 -11.02
CA SER A 242 15.05 -5.42 -10.28
C SER A 242 15.07 -5.71 -8.77
N LEU A 243 16.07 -5.15 -8.08
CA LEU A 243 16.13 -5.13 -6.62
C LEU A 243 15.11 -4.16 -6.01
N TYR A 244 14.67 -3.17 -6.79
CA TYR A 244 13.62 -2.25 -6.38
C TYR A 244 12.26 -2.76 -6.83
N ARG A 245 11.41 -3.09 -5.85
CA ARG A 245 10.08 -3.66 -6.08
C ARG A 245 9.20 -2.81 -7.00
N GLY A 246 9.34 -1.48 -6.96
CA GLY A 246 8.54 -0.56 -7.79
C GLY A 246 8.78 -0.66 -9.30
N TYR A 247 9.89 -1.28 -9.75
CA TYR A 247 10.13 -1.54 -11.18
C TYR A 247 9.43 -2.82 -11.70
N GLY A 248 9.07 -3.75 -10.81
CA GLY A 248 8.34 -4.99 -11.14
C GLY A 248 6.83 -4.88 -10.97
N ASP A 249 6.29 -3.66 -10.81
CA ASP A 249 4.86 -3.41 -10.60
C ASP A 249 4.01 -3.61 -11.88
N TRP A 250 4.65 -3.69 -13.04
CA TRP A 250 4.07 -4.33 -14.22
C TRP A 250 4.48 -5.80 -14.15
N THR A 251 3.51 -6.70 -14.28
CA THR A 251 3.80 -8.14 -14.40
C THR A 251 4.90 -8.33 -15.45
N ASN A 252 5.88 -9.14 -15.10
CA ASN A 252 6.94 -9.48 -16.02
C ASN A 252 6.43 -10.49 -17.06
N PRO A 253 7.03 -10.49 -18.27
CA PRO A 253 6.90 -11.58 -19.22
C PRO A 253 6.86 -12.97 -18.56
N GLY A 254 5.76 -13.69 -18.81
CA GLY A 254 5.53 -15.03 -18.27
C GLY A 254 6.10 -16.11 -19.19
N ALA A 255 6.02 -17.38 -18.75
CA ALA A 255 6.48 -18.53 -19.53
C ALA A 255 5.68 -18.75 -20.83
N ASN A 256 4.41 -18.33 -20.87
CA ASN A 256 3.56 -18.42 -22.06
C ASN A 256 3.63 -17.13 -22.90
N PRO A 257 4.21 -17.16 -24.12
CA PRO A 257 4.33 -15.98 -24.98
C PRO A 257 2.99 -15.47 -25.54
N ASN A 258 1.94 -16.27 -25.49
CA ASN A 258 0.62 -15.92 -26.03
C ASN A 258 -0.29 -15.26 -24.98
N GLU A 259 0.20 -15.05 -23.77
CA GLU A 259 -0.55 -14.45 -22.66
C GLU A 259 -0.02 -13.06 -22.34
N TRP A 260 -0.89 -12.22 -21.78
CA TRP A 260 -0.46 -10.97 -21.19
C TRP A 260 0.54 -11.25 -20.05
N PRO A 261 1.66 -10.53 -19.95
CA PRO A 261 2.02 -9.28 -20.64
C PRO A 261 2.83 -9.44 -21.95
N ASN A 262 3.17 -10.67 -22.37
CA ASN A 262 4.02 -10.92 -23.55
C ASN A 262 3.40 -10.37 -24.84
N THR A 263 2.09 -10.53 -25.01
CA THR A 263 1.36 -10.00 -26.17
C THR A 263 1.42 -8.47 -26.27
N SER A 264 1.42 -7.77 -25.13
CA SER A 264 1.57 -6.30 -25.11
C SER A 264 2.97 -5.86 -25.51
N TYR A 265 4.01 -6.58 -25.07
CA TYR A 265 5.38 -6.32 -25.51
C TYR A 265 5.58 -6.62 -27.00
N ALA A 266 5.02 -7.73 -27.48
CA ALA A 266 5.06 -8.09 -28.90
C ALA A 266 4.44 -6.99 -29.78
N HIS A 267 3.26 -6.49 -29.39
CA HIS A 267 2.61 -5.36 -30.06
C HIS A 267 3.45 -4.07 -30.00
N TYR A 268 3.97 -3.70 -28.82
CA TYR A 268 4.80 -2.49 -28.67
C TYR A 268 6.05 -2.52 -29.55
N PHE A 269 6.70 -3.68 -29.64
CA PHE A 269 7.88 -3.86 -30.47
C PHE A 269 7.54 -4.22 -31.93
N GLY A 270 6.28 -4.35 -32.32
CA GLY A 270 5.89 -4.72 -33.70
C GLY A 270 6.48 -6.05 -34.14
N VAL A 271 6.34 -7.09 -33.30
CA VAL A 271 6.77 -8.47 -33.57
C VAL A 271 5.65 -9.46 -33.27
N GLU A 272 5.70 -10.65 -33.86
CA GLU A 272 4.64 -11.65 -33.68
C GLU A 272 4.65 -12.26 -32.28
N LYS A 273 5.84 -12.55 -31.74
CA LYS A 273 5.99 -13.10 -30.40
C LYS A 273 7.13 -12.44 -29.62
N PHE A 274 6.87 -12.21 -28.34
CA PHE A 274 7.85 -11.74 -27.37
C PHE A 274 8.05 -12.83 -26.30
N ILE A 275 9.29 -13.31 -26.17
CA ILE A 275 9.65 -14.39 -25.26
C ILE A 275 10.73 -13.87 -24.31
N ALA A 276 10.50 -13.95 -23.00
CA ALA A 276 11.54 -13.73 -22.00
C ALA A 276 12.03 -15.07 -21.43
N LYS A 277 13.31 -15.39 -21.61
CA LYS A 277 13.94 -16.63 -21.11
C LYS A 277 15.29 -16.35 -20.48
#